data_AF-A0A839I9U4-F1
#
_entry.id   AF-A0A839I9U4-F1
#
_cell.length_a   1.000
_cell.length_b   1.000
_cell.length_c   1.000
_cell.angle_alpha   90.00
_cell.angle_beta   90.00
_cell.angle_gamma   90.00
#
_symmetry.space_group_name_H-M   'P 1'
#
loop_
_entity.id
_entity.type
_entity.pdbx_description
1 polymer ?
#
loop_
_entity_poly.entity_id
_entity_poly.type
_entity_poly.pdbx_seq_one_letter_code
_entity_poly.pdbx_strand_id
1 'polypeptide(L)'
;MFELNASDFDKQQRPKVESESQNQLATMALSEAYYGDSAAQIEIGHRYLTGDGVDKDEKKAARWFEIAALDGDPEAQTQLALLYASGTGVNQNYSQAIVWLGKAAKQDHDDALDLLHWMSQAAH
;
A
#
# COMPACT_ATOMS: atom_id res chain seq x y z
N MET A 1 -15.11 33.49 41.61
CA MET A 1 -15.67 32.14 41.42
C MET A 1 -15.55 31.82 39.94
N PHE A 2 -14.75 30.81 39.57
CA PHE A 2 -14.69 30.31 38.20
C PHE A 2 -15.87 29.35 38.01
N GLU A 3 -16.81 29.68 37.13
CA GLU A 3 -17.82 28.75 36.66
C GLU A 3 -17.14 27.79 35.67
N LEU A 4 -16.92 26.55 36.12
CA LEU A 4 -16.52 25.45 35.25
C LEU A 4 -17.71 25.13 34.35
N ASN A 5 -17.60 25.51 33.08
CA ASN A 5 -18.62 25.25 32.07
C ASN A 5 -18.54 23.77 31.66
N ALA A 6 -19.61 23.01 31.89
CA ALA A 6 -19.68 21.58 31.59
C ALA A 6 -19.72 21.25 30.08
N SER A 7 -19.46 22.23 29.20
CA SER A 7 -19.51 22.09 27.74
C SER A 7 -18.16 21.86 27.07
N ASP A 8 -17.04 21.95 27.81
CA ASP A 8 -15.69 21.88 27.22
C ASP A 8 -15.07 20.48 27.23
N PHE A 9 -15.69 19.50 27.87
CA PHE A 9 -15.07 18.17 28.07
C PHE A 9 -15.44 17.11 27.03
N ASP A 10 -16.33 17.40 26.08
CA ASP A 10 -16.95 16.34 25.24
C ASP A 10 -16.75 16.51 23.72
N LYS A 11 -15.61 17.06 23.29
CA LYS A 11 -15.26 17.13 21.85
C LYS A 11 -13.93 16.48 21.47
N GLN A 12 -13.18 15.90 22.41
CA GLN A 12 -11.84 15.36 22.13
C GLN A 12 -11.65 13.88 22.47
N GLN A 13 -12.72 13.12 22.73
CA GLN A 13 -12.63 11.66 22.91
C GLN A 13 -13.80 10.91 22.26
N ARG A 14 -14.10 11.20 20.99
CA ARG A 14 -14.76 10.19 20.15
C ARG A 14 -13.86 8.95 20.13
N PRO A 15 -14.36 7.74 20.41
CA PRO A 15 -13.53 6.55 20.49
C PRO A 15 -12.93 6.23 19.11
N LYS A 16 -11.69 6.65 18.88
CA LYS A 16 -10.89 6.26 17.70
C LYS A 16 -10.82 4.74 17.53
N VAL A 17 -10.79 4.03 18.66
CA VAL A 17 -10.68 2.57 18.76
C VAL A 17 -11.84 1.84 18.06
N GLU A 18 -13.04 2.42 18.07
CA GLU A 18 -14.22 1.79 17.48
C GLU A 18 -14.22 1.95 15.95
N SER A 19 -13.78 3.11 15.45
CA SER A 19 -13.54 3.30 14.01
C SER A 19 -12.34 2.51 13.49
N GLU A 20 -11.25 2.39 14.25
CA GLU A 20 -10.06 1.64 13.85
C GLU A 20 -10.36 0.13 13.77
N SER A 21 -11.06 -0.41 14.77
CA SER A 21 -11.46 -1.82 14.76
C SER A 21 -12.50 -2.13 13.68
N GLN A 22 -13.49 -1.24 13.47
CA GLN A 22 -14.49 -1.41 12.42
C GLN A 22 -13.88 -1.26 11.02
N ASN A 23 -12.94 -0.34 10.83
CA ASN A 23 -12.28 -0.15 9.55
C ASN A 23 -11.29 -1.30 9.24
N GLN A 24 -10.64 -1.88 10.25
CA GLN A 24 -9.79 -3.06 10.06
C GLN A 24 -10.62 -4.31 9.74
N LEU A 25 -11.75 -4.48 10.43
CA LEU A 25 -12.72 -5.52 10.09
C LEU A 25 -13.30 -5.31 8.69
N ALA A 26 -13.59 -4.07 8.29
CA ALA A 26 -14.06 -3.76 6.95
C ALA A 26 -12.98 -4.06 5.90
N THR A 27 -11.71 -3.71 6.15
CA THR A 27 -10.60 -4.03 5.24
C THR A 27 -10.38 -5.54 5.11
N MET A 28 -10.56 -6.30 6.19
CA MET A 28 -10.50 -7.76 6.17
C MET A 28 -11.72 -8.39 5.48
N ALA A 29 -12.91 -7.84 5.67
CA ALA A 29 -14.12 -8.29 4.98
C ALA A 29 -14.07 -7.97 3.48
N LEU A 30 -13.48 -6.83 3.10
CA LEU A 30 -13.17 -6.48 1.72
C LEU A 30 -12.14 -7.48 1.15
N SER A 31 -11.12 -7.88 1.90
CA SER A 31 -10.15 -8.86 1.40
C SER A 31 -10.77 -10.24 1.15
N GLU A 32 -11.76 -10.66 1.93
CA GLU A 32 -12.51 -11.90 1.71
C GLU A 32 -13.51 -11.79 0.54
N ALA A 33 -14.16 -10.65 0.38
CA ALA A 33 -15.15 -10.42 -0.68
C ALA A 33 -14.53 -10.27 -2.08
N TYR A 34 -13.25 -9.89 -2.15
CA TYR A 34 -12.53 -9.58 -3.40
C TYR A 34 -11.36 -10.54 -3.69
N TYR A 35 -11.44 -11.79 -3.24
CA TYR A 35 -10.47 -12.83 -3.60
C TYR A 35 -10.42 -13.02 -5.14
N GLY A 36 -9.39 -12.45 -5.78
CA GLY A 36 -9.17 -12.49 -7.23
C GLY A 36 -9.38 -11.15 -7.96
N ASP A 37 -9.62 -10.05 -7.26
CA ASP A 37 -9.61 -8.70 -7.83
C ASP A 37 -8.31 -7.96 -7.45
N SER A 38 -7.40 -7.83 -8.41
CA SER A 38 -6.12 -7.15 -8.23
C SER A 38 -6.28 -5.71 -7.75
N ALA A 39 -7.32 -5.00 -8.18
CA ALA A 39 -7.55 -3.62 -7.77
C ALA A 39 -7.90 -3.52 -6.28
N ALA A 40 -8.70 -4.46 -5.76
CA ALA A 40 -9.02 -4.51 -4.34
C ALA A 40 -7.79 -4.84 -3.49
N GLN A 41 -6.94 -5.77 -3.95
CA GLN A 41 -5.69 -6.12 -3.28
C GLN A 41 -4.72 -4.93 -3.21
N ILE A 42 -4.61 -4.15 -4.30
CA ILE A 42 -3.85 -2.90 -4.36
C ILE A 42 -4.40 -1.89 -3.34
N GLU A 43 -5.71 -1.70 -3.30
CA GLU A 43 -6.33 -0.76 -2.37
C GLU A 43 -6.10 -1.14 -0.90
N ILE A 44 -6.16 -2.44 -0.57
CA ILE A 44 -5.80 -2.93 0.76
C ILE A 44 -4.34 -2.64 1.08
N GLY A 45 -3.43 -2.85 0.12
CA GLY A 45 -2.02 -2.48 0.22
C GLY A 45 -1.85 -1.00 0.55
N HIS A 46 -2.57 -0.13 -0.15
CA HIS A 46 -2.57 1.31 0.10
C HIS A 46 -3.08 1.69 1.48
N ARG A 47 -4.18 1.08 1.93
CA ARG A 47 -4.73 1.32 3.29
C ARG A 47 -3.71 0.97 4.37
N TYR A 48 -2.96 -0.13 4.21
CA TYR A 48 -1.88 -0.48 5.13
C TYR A 48 -0.67 0.46 5.04
N LEU A 49 -0.38 1.08 3.88
CA LEU A 49 0.68 2.09 3.77
C LEU A 49 0.30 3.44 4.40
N THR A 50 -0.95 3.88 4.19
CA THR A 50 -1.43 5.18 4.67
C THR A 50 -1.91 5.12 6.12
N GLY A 51 -2.26 3.92 6.61
CA GLY A 51 -2.98 3.74 7.86
C GLY A 51 -4.44 4.20 7.77
N ASP A 52 -5.03 4.19 6.58
CA ASP A 52 -6.42 4.60 6.38
C ASP A 52 -7.36 3.47 6.79
N GLY A 53 -7.87 3.57 8.02
CA GLY A 53 -8.79 2.59 8.57
C GLY A 53 -8.14 1.27 9.01
N VAL A 54 -6.82 1.15 8.93
CA VAL A 54 -6.04 0.04 9.50
C VAL A 54 -4.81 0.60 10.18
N ASP A 55 -4.23 -0.15 11.11
CA ASP A 55 -2.90 0.17 11.60
C ASP A 55 -1.89 0.16 10.44
N LYS A 56 -1.13 1.25 10.32
CA LYS A 56 -0.08 1.36 9.30
C LYS A 56 0.90 0.20 9.47
N ASP A 57 0.97 -0.66 8.45
CA ASP A 57 1.84 -1.83 8.44
C ASP A 57 2.39 -2.03 7.02
N GLU A 58 3.58 -1.47 6.82
CA GLU A 58 4.26 -1.49 5.52
C GLU A 58 4.60 -2.93 5.08
N LYS A 59 4.80 -3.86 6.03
CA LYS A 59 5.06 -5.28 5.70
C LYS A 59 3.81 -5.97 5.17
N LYS A 60 2.65 -5.71 5.79
CA LYS A 60 1.37 -6.20 5.28
C LYS A 60 1.03 -5.56 3.94
N ALA A 61 1.28 -4.26 3.78
CA ALA A 61 1.09 -3.60 2.50
C ALA A 61 1.90 -4.26 1.38
N ALA A 62 3.20 -4.49 1.60
CA ALA A 62 4.07 -5.16 0.65
C ALA A 62 3.55 -6.54 0.27
N ARG A 63 3.03 -7.30 1.24
CA ARG A 63 2.44 -8.62 0.99
C ARG A 63 1.18 -8.57 0.12
N TRP A 64 0.33 -7.57 0.31
CA TRP A 64 -0.86 -7.39 -0.54
C TRP A 64 -0.50 -7.01 -1.97
N PHE A 65 0.48 -6.11 -2.16
CA PHE A 65 1.01 -5.81 -3.49
C PHE A 65 1.70 -7.00 -4.13
N GLU A 66 2.37 -7.86 -3.34
CA GLU A 66 2.98 -9.10 -3.86
C GLU A 66 1.93 -10.06 -4.42
N ILE A 67 0.79 -10.23 -3.72
CA ILE A 67 -0.30 -11.08 -4.21
C ILE A 67 -0.85 -10.53 -5.54
N ALA A 68 -1.15 -9.23 -5.61
CA ALA A 68 -1.66 -8.61 -6.83
C ALA A 68 -0.63 -8.62 -7.98
N ALA A 69 0.65 -8.45 -7.66
CA ALA A 69 1.75 -8.51 -8.62
C ALA A 69 1.95 -9.93 -9.18
N LEU A 70 1.69 -10.96 -8.37
CA LEU A 70 1.70 -12.37 -8.79
C LEU A 70 0.52 -12.72 -9.70
N ASP A 71 -0.64 -12.09 -9.49
CA ASP A 71 -1.81 -12.18 -10.39
C ASP A 71 -1.58 -11.44 -11.73
N GLY A 72 -0.44 -10.75 -11.88
CA GLY A 72 0.00 -10.16 -13.13
C GLY A 72 -0.32 -8.68 -13.27
N ASP A 73 -0.89 -8.04 -12.25
CA ASP A 73 -1.29 -6.64 -12.33
C ASP A 73 -0.07 -5.68 -12.45
N PRO A 74 0.02 -4.84 -13.50
CA PRO A 74 1.16 -3.97 -13.73
C PRO A 74 1.27 -2.83 -12.69
N GLU A 75 0.14 -2.34 -12.16
CA GLU A 75 0.14 -1.33 -11.10
C GLU A 75 0.69 -1.93 -9.81
N ALA A 76 0.24 -3.13 -9.42
CA ALA A 76 0.77 -3.83 -8.25
C ALA A 76 2.26 -4.14 -8.37
N GLN A 77 2.71 -4.58 -9.55
CA GLN A 77 4.13 -4.83 -9.83
C GLN A 77 4.97 -3.56 -9.70
N THR A 78 4.45 -2.41 -10.15
CA THR A 78 5.09 -1.10 -10.00
C THR A 78 5.16 -0.69 -8.54
N GLN A 79 4.07 -0.83 -7.77
CA GLN A 79 4.08 -0.50 -6.34
C GLN A 79 5.05 -1.38 -5.55
N LEU A 80 5.09 -2.69 -5.82
CA LEU A 80 6.04 -3.59 -5.18
C LEU A 80 7.48 -3.22 -5.52
N ALA A 81 7.76 -2.82 -6.76
CA ALA A 81 9.08 -2.33 -7.16
C ALA A 81 9.48 -1.07 -6.38
N LEU A 82 8.55 -0.12 -6.20
CA LEU A 82 8.79 1.07 -5.40
C LEU A 82 9.09 0.74 -3.94
N LEU A 83 8.37 -0.20 -3.33
CA LEU A 83 8.64 -0.65 -1.96
C LEU A 83 10.03 -1.28 -1.81
N TYR A 84 10.47 -2.08 -2.78
CA TYR A 84 11.83 -2.62 -2.81
C TYR A 84 12.89 -1.53 -3.03
N ALA A 85 12.59 -0.50 -3.84
CA ALA A 85 13.51 0.60 -4.08
C ALA A 85 13.67 1.51 -2.85
N SER A 86 12.58 1.75 -2.11
CA SER A 86 12.58 2.59 -0.90
C SER A 86 12.94 1.84 0.39
N GLY A 87 12.82 0.50 0.40
CA GLY A 87 12.97 -0.30 1.61
C GLY A 87 11.81 -0.13 2.60
N THR A 88 10.62 0.25 2.11
CA THR A 88 9.42 0.47 2.91
C THR A 88 8.70 -0.87 3.09
N GLY A 89 8.65 -1.38 4.32
CA GLY A 89 8.03 -2.69 4.61
C GLY A 89 8.78 -3.93 4.11
N VAL A 90 9.79 -3.77 3.27
CA VAL A 90 10.68 -4.84 2.78
C VAL A 90 12.13 -4.41 2.88
N ASN A 91 13.05 -5.38 2.86
CA ASN A 91 14.46 -5.04 2.74
C ASN A 91 14.71 -4.38 1.39
N GLN A 92 15.35 -3.22 1.43
CA GLN A 92 15.70 -2.48 0.22
C GLN A 92 16.51 -3.37 -0.73
N ASN A 93 16.01 -3.50 -1.96
CA ASN A 93 16.62 -4.34 -2.98
C ASN A 93 16.31 -3.79 -4.38
N TYR A 94 17.22 -2.96 -4.88
CA TYR A 94 17.11 -2.38 -6.21
C TYR A 94 17.06 -3.43 -7.33
N SER A 95 17.73 -4.57 -7.18
CA SER A 95 17.69 -5.62 -8.19
C SER A 95 16.30 -6.25 -8.29
N GLN A 96 15.63 -6.49 -7.15
CA GLN A 96 14.23 -6.95 -7.14
C GLN A 96 13.29 -5.88 -7.68
N ALA A 97 13.50 -4.61 -7.32
CA ALA A 97 12.72 -3.50 -7.85
C ALA A 97 12.76 -3.45 -9.39
N ILE A 98 13.96 -3.54 -9.98
CA ILE A 98 14.14 -3.54 -11.45
C ILE A 98 13.45 -4.75 -12.09
N VAL A 99 13.49 -5.93 -11.45
CA VAL A 99 12.81 -7.12 -11.97
C VAL A 99 11.30 -6.94 -12.00
N TRP A 100 10.70 -6.42 -10.93
CA TRP A 100 9.25 -6.21 -10.85
C TRP A 100 8.80 -5.07 -11.77
N LEU A 101 9.54 -3.97 -11.80
CA LEU A 101 9.30 -2.86 -12.72
C LEU A 101 9.41 -3.32 -14.18
N GLY A 102 10.40 -4.16 -14.50
CA GLY A 102 10.57 -4.73 -15.84
C GLY A 102 9.48 -5.73 -16.24
N LYS A 103 8.77 -6.33 -15.27
CA LYS A 103 7.56 -7.12 -15.56
C LYS A 103 6.37 -6.22 -15.83
N ALA A 104 6.14 -5.19 -15.01
CA ALA A 104 5.09 -4.20 -15.22
C ALA A 104 5.25 -3.55 -16.60
N ALA A 105 6.49 -3.19 -16.91
CA ALA A 105 6.90 -2.56 -18.15
C ALA A 105 6.54 -3.33 -19.42
N LYS A 106 6.68 -4.66 -19.35
CA LYS A 106 6.36 -5.55 -20.46
C LYS A 106 4.86 -5.76 -20.65
N GLN A 107 4.06 -5.43 -19.64
CA GLN A 107 2.62 -5.61 -19.67
C GLN A 107 1.89 -4.33 -20.07
N ASP A 108 2.39 -3.15 -19.66
CA ASP A 108 1.84 -1.84 -20.04
C ASP A 108 2.26 -1.33 -21.43
N HIS A 109 3.13 -2.09 -22.11
CA HIS A 109 3.52 -1.99 -23.53
C HIS A 109 4.00 -0.64 -24.11
N ASP A 110 3.87 0.51 -23.43
CA ASP A 110 4.21 1.82 -24.02
C ASP A 110 5.09 2.76 -23.16
N ASP A 111 5.04 2.76 -21.81
CA ASP A 111 5.74 3.80 -21.02
C ASP A 111 7.04 3.37 -20.31
N ALA A 112 7.29 2.07 -20.17
CA ALA A 112 8.32 1.59 -19.25
C ALA A 112 9.63 1.17 -19.92
N LEU A 113 9.69 1.20 -21.26
CA LEU A 113 10.94 1.13 -22.02
C LEU A 113 11.87 2.31 -21.66
N ASP A 114 11.30 3.51 -21.48
CA ASP A 114 12.06 4.72 -21.15
C ASP A 114 12.65 4.65 -19.73
N LEU A 115 11.91 4.10 -18.77
CA LEU A 115 12.36 3.95 -17.39
C LEU A 115 13.45 2.88 -17.24
N LEU A 116 13.35 1.77 -17.98
CA LEU A 116 14.39 0.73 -18.06
C LEU A 116 15.68 1.26 -18.70
N HIS A 117 15.56 2.10 -19.74
CA HIS A 117 16.71 2.72 -20.37
C HIS A 117 17.46 3.64 -19.40
N TRP A 118 16.72 4.48 -18.66
CA TRP A 118 17.29 5.38 -17.67
C TRP A 118 17.97 4.64 -16.51
N MET A 119 17.34 3.58 -15.98
CA MET A 119 17.92 2.79 -14.88
C MET A 119 19.16 1.97 -15.29
N SER A 120 19.22 1.48 -16.53
CA SER A 120 20.39 0.76 -17.05
C SER A 120 21.60 1.67 -17.27
N GLN A 121 21.37 2.94 -17.59
CA GLN A 121 22.43 3.93 -17.82
C GLN A 121 22.97 4.51 -16.51
N ALA A 122 22.11 4.65 -15.50
CA ALA A 122 22.50 5.10 -14.16
C ALA A 122 23.31 4.07 -13.35
N ALA A 123 23.38 2.82 -13.83
CA ALA A 123 24.13 1.73 -13.19
C ALA A 123 25.57 1.54 -13.74
N HIS A 124 26.06 2.46 -14.58
CA HIS A 124 27.45 2.57 -15.02
C HIS A 124 28.13 3.78 -14.39
#